data_AF-A0A2V5ZZB3-F1
#
_entry.id   AF-A0A2V5ZZB3-F1
#
_cell.length_a   1.000
_cell.length_b   1.000
_cell.length_c   1.000
_cell.angle_alpha   90.00
_cell.angle_beta   90.00
_cell.angle_gamma   90.00
#
_symmetry.space_group_name_H-M   'P 1'
#
loop_
_entity.id
_entity.type
_entity.pdbx_description
1 polymer ?
#
loop_
_entity_poly.entity_id
_entity_poly.type
_entity_poly.pdbx_seq_one_letter_code
_entity_poly.pdbx_strand_id
1 'polypeptide(L)'
;MFGNKPKARSGLFVKICGITNEADARDAIDAGADALGFNLVPRSKRFIDLGAAKAWIENLPAEILKIAVLADPDWEDACRLSRLPFIDALQLHG
;
A
#
# COMPACT_ATOMS: atom_id res chain seq x y z
N MET A 1 15.57 -0.59 9.27
CA MET A 1 16.09 -0.55 7.89
C MET A 1 14.88 -0.49 6.99
N PHE A 2 14.66 0.64 6.30
CA PHE A 2 13.60 0.74 5.30
C PHE A 2 13.94 -0.24 4.17
N GLY A 3 12.93 -0.99 3.71
CA GLY A 3 13.09 -2.01 2.67
C GLY A 3 13.82 -1.48 1.44
N ASN A 4 14.41 -2.40 0.69
CA ASN A 4 15.17 -2.11 -0.52
C ASN A 4 14.29 -1.25 -1.44
N LYS A 5 14.63 0.04 -1.61
CA LYS A 5 13.82 0.94 -2.45
C LYS A 5 13.80 0.35 -3.87
N PRO A 6 12.62 0.07 -4.45
CA PRO A 6 12.55 -0.39 -5.83
C PRO A 6 13.26 0.65 -6.71
N LYS A 7 14.10 0.17 -7.62
CA LYS A 7 14.84 1.04 -8.53
C LYS A 7 13.82 1.84 -9.34
N ALA A 8 13.88 3.17 -9.24
CA ALA A 8 13.06 4.06 -10.05
C ALA A 8 13.23 3.69 -11.53
N ARG A 9 12.16 3.24 -12.18
CA ARG A 9 12.17 3.02 -13.63
C ARG A 9 12.24 4.38 -14.32
N SER A 10 12.84 4.44 -15.50
CA SER A 10 13.03 5.66 -16.30
C SER A 10 11.73 6.18 -16.95
N GLY A 11 10.57 5.96 -16.32
CA GLY A 11 9.24 6.27 -16.86
C GLY A 11 8.35 7.02 -15.85
N LEU A 12 7.10 7.30 -16.25
CA LEU A 12 6.10 7.90 -15.37
C LEU A 12 5.77 6.94 -14.23
N PHE A 13 5.85 7.42 -12.99
CA PHE A 13 5.47 6.64 -11.81
C PHE A 13 3.95 6.58 -11.68
N VAL A 14 3.38 5.37 -11.66
CA VAL A 14 1.94 5.14 -11.60
C VAL A 14 1.56 4.37 -10.33
N LYS A 15 0.71 5.00 -9.51
CA LYS A 15 0.10 4.37 -8.34
C LYS A 15 -1.38 4.08 -8.58
N ILE A 16 -1.81 2.84 -8.35
CA ILE A 16 -3.23 2.46 -8.34
C ILE A 16 -3.73 2.43 -6.89
N CYS A 17 -4.75 3.24 -6.58
CA CYS A 17 -5.17 3.49 -5.19
C CYS A 17 -6.55 2.91 -4.88
N GLY A 18 -6.72 2.40 -3.66
CA GLY A 18 -7.97 1.83 -3.19
C GLY A 18 -8.18 0.39 -3.64
N ILE A 19 -7.09 -0.37 -3.71
CA ILE A 19 -7.10 -1.82 -3.93
C ILE A 19 -7.73 -2.49 -2.71
N THR A 20 -8.66 -3.43 -2.95
CA THR A 20 -9.41 -4.10 -1.88
C THR A 20 -9.31 -5.63 -1.92
N ASN A 21 -8.76 -6.20 -2.99
CA ASN A 21 -8.61 -7.64 -3.16
C ASN A 21 -7.33 -7.97 -3.95
N GLU A 22 -6.92 -9.24 -3.88
CA GLU A 22 -5.69 -9.72 -4.50
C GLU A 22 -5.74 -9.72 -6.04
N ALA A 23 -6.90 -10.01 -6.63
CA ALA A 23 -7.03 -10.08 -8.08
C ALA A 23 -6.75 -8.72 -8.73
N ASP A 24 -7.39 -7.66 -8.25
CA ASP A 24 -7.16 -6.28 -8.73
C ASP A 24 -5.72 -5.83 -8.49
N ALA A 25 -5.10 -6.28 -7.38
CA ALA A 25 -3.70 -5.99 -7.09
C ALA A 25 -2.77 -6.57 -8.15
N ARG A 26 -3.01 -7.84 -8.53
CA ARG A 26 -2.23 -8.55 -9.55
C ARG A 26 -2.48 -7.94 -10.94
N ASP A 27 -3.72 -7.65 -11.29
CA ASP A 27 -4.06 -6.99 -12.56
C ASP A 27 -3.37 -5.62 -12.69
N ALA A 28 -3.33 -4.84 -11.61
CA ALA A 28 -2.62 -3.56 -11.57
C ALA A 28 -1.09 -3.72 -11.74
N ILE A 29 -0.50 -4.75 -11.13
CA ILE A 29 0.92 -5.07 -11.28
C ILE A 29 1.24 -5.50 -12.71
N ASP A 30 0.44 -6.38 -13.29
CA ASP A 30 0.61 -6.87 -14.67
C ASP A 30 0.44 -5.75 -15.70
N ALA A 31 -0.41 -4.75 -15.41
CA ALA A 31 -0.54 -3.53 -16.19
C ALA A 31 0.64 -2.55 -16.04
N GLY A 32 1.58 -2.81 -15.12
CA GLY A 32 2.79 -2.02 -14.92
C GLY A 32 2.70 -0.92 -13.87
N ALA A 33 1.83 -1.06 -12.86
CA ALA A 33 1.84 -0.15 -11.71
C ALA A 33 3.18 -0.21 -10.95
N ASP A 34 3.61 0.94 -10.41
CA ASP A 34 4.78 1.05 -9.54
C ASP A 34 4.41 0.99 -8.04
N ALA A 35 3.15 1.27 -7.71
CA ALA A 35 2.65 1.23 -6.35
C ALA A 35 1.16 0.90 -6.25
N LEU A 36 0.79 0.29 -5.12
CA LEU A 36 -0.58 0.03 -4.74
C LEU A 36 -0.93 0.78 -3.45
N GLY A 37 -2.13 1.36 -3.40
CA GLY A 37 -2.66 2.05 -2.23
C GLY A 37 -3.75 1.25 -1.52
N PHE A 38 -3.55 0.99 -0.23
CA PHE A 38 -4.49 0.30 0.65
C PHE A 38 -5.13 1.31 1.59
N ASN A 39 -6.43 1.54 1.47
CA ASN A 39 -7.11 2.58 2.23
C ASN A 39 -7.59 2.07 3.59
N LEU A 40 -7.08 2.65 4.66
CA LEU A 40 -7.35 2.22 6.04
C LEU A 40 -8.40 3.10 6.74
N VAL A 41 -9.06 4.01 6.00
CA VAL A 41 -10.10 4.88 6.53
C VAL A 41 -11.44 4.14 6.58
N PRO A 42 -12.00 3.81 7.77
CA PRO A 42 -13.16 2.93 7.89
C PRO A 42 -14.42 3.41 7.17
N ARG A 43 -14.58 4.73 7.01
CA ARG A 43 -15.73 5.32 6.30
C ARG A 43 -15.63 5.25 4.78
N SER A 44 -14.50 4.81 4.23
CA SER A 44 -14.32 4.72 2.78
C SER A 44 -14.98 3.47 2.20
N LYS A 45 -15.62 3.59 1.05
CA LYS A 45 -16.08 2.42 0.26
C LYS A 45 -14.93 1.51 -0.19
N ARG A 46 -13.70 2.02 -0.18
CA ARG A 46 -12.48 1.29 -0.55
C ARG A 46 -11.66 0.90 0.68
N PHE A 47 -12.28 0.91 1.87
CA PHE A 47 -11.64 0.49 3.10
C PHE A 47 -11.16 -0.97 2.98
N ILE A 48 -9.97 -1.22 3.50
CA ILE A 48 -9.41 -2.57 3.62
C ILE A 48 -8.89 -2.81 5.03
N ASP A 49 -9.24 -3.96 5.60
CA ASP A 49 -8.67 -4.45 6.84
C ASP A 49 -7.30 -5.09 6.55
N LEU A 50 -6.21 -4.45 6.97
CA LEU A 50 -4.87 -4.99 6.78
C LEU A 50 -4.63 -6.30 7.51
N GLY A 51 -5.30 -6.55 8.64
CA GLY A 51 -5.17 -7.83 9.36
C GLY A 51 -5.68 -8.99 8.50
N ALA A 52 -6.85 -8.80 7.89
CA ALA A 52 -7.44 -9.79 6.98
C ALA A 52 -6.68 -9.88 5.64
N ALA A 53 -6.19 -8.75 5.12
CA ALA A 53 -5.51 -8.69 3.84
C ALA A 53 -4.01 -9.04 3.88
N LYS A 54 -3.42 -9.12 5.08
CA LYS A 54 -2.00 -9.39 5.32
C LYS A 54 -1.49 -10.55 4.47
N ALA A 55 -2.21 -11.67 4.48
CA ALA A 55 -1.78 -12.93 3.88
C ALA A 55 -1.50 -12.81 2.37
N TRP A 56 -2.18 -11.93 1.64
CA TRP A 56 -1.92 -11.73 0.22
C TRP A 56 -1.07 -10.49 -0.05
N ILE A 57 -1.20 -9.42 0.74
CA ILE A 57 -0.36 -8.21 0.59
C ILE A 57 1.12 -8.55 0.81
N GLU A 58 1.43 -9.40 1.80
CA GLU A 58 2.79 -9.88 2.05
C GLU A 58 3.37 -10.71 0.91
N ASN A 59 2.51 -11.39 0.14
CA ASN A 59 2.91 -12.25 -0.98
C ASN A 59 2.98 -11.53 -2.32
N LEU A 60 2.64 -10.24 -2.36
CA LEU A 60 2.84 -9.42 -3.56
C LEU A 60 4.35 -9.26 -3.84
N PRO A 61 4.74 -9.08 -5.11
CA PRO A 61 6.14 -8.88 -5.50
C PRO A 61 6.86 -7.83 -4.65
N ALA A 62 8.16 -8.02 -4.40
CA ALA A 62 8.93 -7.07 -3.59
C ALA A 62 9.13 -5.73 -4.30
N GLU A 63 9.00 -5.72 -5.62
CA GLU A 63 9.23 -4.58 -6.50
C GLU A 63 8.07 -3.56 -6.46
N ILE A 64 6.86 -3.97 -6.02
CA ILE A 64 5.70 -3.08 -5.93
C ILE A 64 5.67 -2.37 -4.57
N LEU A 65 5.56 -1.05 -4.58
CA LEU A 65 5.42 -0.26 -3.36
C LEU A 65 4.01 -0.41 -2.77
N LYS A 66 3.95 -0.79 -1.50
CA LYS A 66 2.71 -1.02 -0.73
C LYS A 66 2.48 0.16 0.19
N ILE A 67 1.47 0.97 -0.12
CA ILE A 67 1.23 2.26 0.55
C ILE A 67 -0.05 2.19 1.37
N ALA A 68 0.07 2.42 2.67
CA ALA A 68 -1.08 2.57 3.56
C ALA A 68 -1.62 4.02 3.47
N VAL A 69 -2.90 4.18 3.12
CA VAL A 69 -3.58 5.48 3.07
C VAL A 69 -4.34 5.70 4.36
N LEU A 70 -4.07 6.84 5.00
CA LEU A 70 -4.60 7.24 6.29
C LEU A 70 -5.23 8.63 6.17
N ALA A 71 -6.30 8.87 6.91
CA ALA A 71 -6.86 10.21 7.08
C ALA A 71 -6.80 10.59 8.56
N ASP A 72 -6.15 11.73 8.83
CA ASP A 72 -5.92 12.29 10.16
C ASP A 72 -5.52 11.25 11.24
N PRO A 73 -4.51 10.40 10.99
CA PRO A 73 -4.07 9.46 12.01
C PRO A 73 -3.42 10.21 13.17
N ASP A 74 -3.56 9.68 14.39
CA ASP A 74 -2.69 10.12 15.47
C ASP A 74 -1.25 9.62 15.27
N TRP A 75 -0.34 10.17 16.06
CA TRP A 75 1.08 9.84 15.97
C TRP A 75 1.37 8.36 16.25
N GLU A 76 0.67 7.77 17.22
CA GLU A 76 0.90 6.39 17.64
C GLU A 76 0.48 5.41 16.54
N ASP A 77 -0.68 5.64 15.93
CA ASP A 77 -1.18 4.85 14.81
C ASP A 77 -0.29 4.97 13.57
N ALA A 78 0.17 6.18 13.22
CA ALA A 78 1.13 6.35 12.13
C ALA A 78 2.45 5.61 12.41
N CYS A 79 2.98 5.73 13.63
CA CYS A 79 4.19 5.02 14.03
C CYS A 79 4.02 3.50 14.01
N ARG A 80 2.87 2.98 14.45
CA ARG A 80 2.55 1.55 14.42
C ARG A 80 2.49 1.04 12.99
N LEU A 81 1.79 1.73 12.10
CA LEU A 81 1.58 1.32 10.71
C LEU A 81 2.87 1.40 9.88
N SER A 82 3.72 2.41 10.10
CA SER A 82 5.02 2.52 9.42
C SER A 82 6.02 1.41 9.77
N ARG A 83 5.77 0.66 10.84
CA ARG A 83 6.61 -0.48 11.28
C ARG A 83 6.14 -1.82 10.73
N LEU A 84 5.01 -1.87 10.02
CA LEU A 84 4.54 -3.10 9.41
C LEU A 84 5.53 -3.54 8.30
N PRO A 85 6.00 -4.80 8.31
CA PRO A 85 7.06 -5.24 7.40
C PRO A 85 6.63 -5.32 5.93
N PHE A 86 5.33 -5.21 5.66
CA PHE A 86 4.71 -5.31 4.35
C PHE A 86 4.11 -3.98 3.86
N ILE A 87 4.38 -2.88 4.56
CA ILE A 87 4.02 -1.53 4.16
C ILE A 87 5.31 -0.73 3.98
N ASP A 88 5.48 -0.15 2.80
CA ASP A 88 6.70 0.58 2.42
C ASP A 88 6.60 2.07 2.73
N ALA A 89 5.38 2.62 2.73
CA ALA A 89 5.14 4.03 3.00
C ALA A 89 3.72 4.31 3.53
N LEU A 90 3.58 5.46 4.17
CA LEU A 90 2.30 6.02 4.58
C LEU A 90 1.93 7.20 3.67
N GLN A 91 0.68 7.24 3.21
CA GLN A 91 0.07 8.40 2.58
C GLN A 91 -0.88 9.06 3.59
N LEU A 92 -0.51 10.24 4.07
CA LEU A 92 -1.34 11.06 4.94
C LEU A 92 -2.27 11.92 4.07
N HIS A 93 -3.57 11.65 4.13
CA HIS A 93 -4.60 12.33 3.36
C HIS A 93 -5.54 13.03 4.34
N GLY A 94 -5.24 14.30 4.65
CA GLY A 94 -6.09 15.14 5.51
C GLY A 94 -7.36 15.63 4.83
#